data_AF-A0A3D5SLS5-F1
#
_entry.id   AF-A0A3D5SLS5-F1
#
_cell.length_a   1.000
_cell.length_b   1.000
_cell.length_c   1.000
_cell.angle_alpha   90.00
_cell.angle_beta   90.00
_cell.angle_gamma   90.00
#
_symmetry.space_group_name_H-M   'P 1'
#
loop_
_entity.id
_entity.type
_entity.pdbx_description
1 polymer ?
#
loop_
_entity_poly.entity_id
_entity_poly.type
_entity_poly.pdbx_seq_one_letter_code
_entity_poly.pdbx_strand_id
1 'polypeptide(L)' 'MSRPAQRGCLDNLSDIQALKAIPLFLEGYFERTKSDDIGSLLGDLQLADEGTTFDPAVWDERRDFVTRAKTWISN' A
#
# COMPACT_ATOMS: atom_id res chain seq x y z
N MET A 1 0.88 -7.43 26.24
CA MET A 1 -0.10 -7.98 25.29
C MET A 1 0.55 -8.02 23.91
N SER A 2 1.33 -9.07 23.64
CA SER A 2 1.98 -9.30 22.35
C SER A 2 0.97 -9.86 21.36
N ARG A 3 1.01 -9.44 20.10
CA ARG A 3 0.26 -10.06 19.00
C ARG A 3 1.17 -11.04 18.26
N PRO A 4 1.06 -12.37 18.45
CA PRO A 4 1.82 -13.35 17.70
C PRO A 4 0.89 -13.99 16.66
N ALA A 5 0.84 -13.42 15.45
CA ALA A 5 0.17 -14.08 14.30
C ALA A 5 0.50 -13.49 12.91
N GLN A 6 1.18 -12.34 12.80
CA GLN A 6 1.36 -11.67 11.49
C GLN A 6 2.77 -11.79 10.91
N ARG A 7 3.70 -12.47 11.60
CA ARG A 7 5.14 -12.47 11.26
C ARG A 7 5.57 -13.56 10.27
N GLY A 8 4.62 -14.24 9.60
CA GLY A 8 4.92 -15.40 8.73
C GLY A 8 4.23 -15.41 7.36
N CYS A 9 3.63 -14.30 6.91
CA CYS A 9 2.94 -14.27 5.61
C CYS A 9 3.33 -13.08 4.70
N LEU A 10 4.24 -12.20 5.13
CA LEU A 10 4.74 -11.08 4.32
C LEU A 10 6.17 -11.30 3.81
N ASP A 11 6.74 -12.45 4.15
CA ASP A 11 8.18 -12.71 4.16
C ASP A 11 8.79 -12.76 2.75
N ASN A 12 7.95 -12.74 1.70
CA ASN A 12 8.37 -12.80 0.30
C ASN A 12 7.53 -11.92 -0.64
N LEU A 13 7.08 -10.74 -0.18
CA LEU A 13 6.52 -9.75 -1.12
C LEU A 13 7.67 -9.00 -1.81
N SER A 14 7.67 -9.01 -3.13
CA SER A 14 8.53 -8.08 -3.89
C SER A 14 8.08 -6.64 -3.65
N ASP A 15 8.97 -5.67 -3.83
CA ASP A 15 8.64 -4.25 -3.65
C ASP A 15 7.41 -3.84 -4.46
N ILE A 16 7.29 -4.38 -5.67
CA ILE A 16 6.15 -4.14 -6.56
C ILE A 16 4.86 -4.72 -5.96
N GLN A 17 4.89 -5.91 -5.35
CA GLN A 17 3.71 -6.50 -4.73
C GLN A 17 3.30 -5.72 -3.47
N ALA A 18 4.26 -5.27 -2.66
CA ALA A 18 3.99 -4.43 -1.49
C ALA A 18 3.39 -3.08 -1.89
N LEU A 19 3.91 -2.46 -2.95
CA LEU A 19 3.35 -1.23 -3.52
C LEU A 19 1.92 -1.46 -4.02
N LYS A 20 1.65 -2.55 -4.75
CA LYS A 20 0.31 -2.89 -5.26
C LYS A 20 -0.72 -3.21 -4.17
N ALA A 21 -0.29 -3.67 -3.00
CA ALA A 21 -1.19 -3.98 -1.89
C ALA A 21 -1.89 -2.74 -1.30
N ILE A 22 -1.26 -1.56 -1.39
CA ILE A 22 -1.79 -0.30 -0.84
C ILE A 22 -3.13 0.11 -1.47
N PRO A 23 -3.24 0.27 -2.82
CA PRO A 23 -4.52 0.62 -3.45
C PRO A 23 -5.57 -0.47 -3.28
N LEU A 24 -5.20 -1.76 -3.31
CA LEU A 24 -6.14 -2.87 -3.08
C LEU A 24 -6.81 -2.79 -1.69
N PHE A 25 -6.06 -2.40 -0.66
CA PHE A 25 -6.63 -2.18 0.66
C PHE A 25 -7.59 -0.99 0.68
N LEU A 26 -7.19 0.12 0.05
CA LEU A 26 -8.00 1.34 -0.01
C LEU A 26 -9.27 1.15 -0.83
N GLU A 27 -9.22 0.37 -1.91
CA GLU A 27 -10.40 -0.03 -2.71
C GLU A 27 -11.43 -0.74 -1.83
N GLY A 28 -11.03 -1.80 -1.13
CA GLY A 28 -11.93 -2.51 -0.22
C GLY A 28 -12.45 -1.64 0.93
N TYR A 29 -11.66 -0.65 1.37
CA TYR A 29 -12.09 0.30 2.39
C TYR A 29 -13.06 1.35 1.84
N PHE A 30 -12.84 1.84 0.62
CA PHE A 30 -13.74 2.74 -0.09
C PHE A 30 -15.06 2.07 -0.41
N GLU A 31 -15.05 0.81 -0.85
CA GLU A 31 -16.29 0.05 -1.11
C GLU A 31 -17.21 -0.02 0.11
N ARG A 32 -16.62 -0.12 1.30
CA ARG A 32 -17.34 -0.22 2.58
C ARG A 32 -17.79 1.13 3.14
N THR A 33 -16.99 2.17 2.94
CA THR A 33 -17.23 3.48 3.56
C THR A 33 -17.86 4.50 2.61
N LYS A 34 -17.67 4.32 1.30
CA LYS A 34 -18.05 5.26 0.23
C LYS A 34 -17.57 6.69 0.52
N SER A 35 -16.42 6.82 1.18
CA SER A 35 -15.86 8.13 1.54
C SER A 35 -15.23 8.79 0.33
N ASP A 36 -15.70 9.99 -0.03
CA ASP A 36 -15.18 10.78 -1.15
C ASP A 36 -13.69 11.14 -0.99
N ASP A 37 -13.22 11.31 0.25
CA ASP A 37 -11.81 11.56 0.54
C ASP A 37 -10.93 10.37 0.10
N ILE A 38 -11.44 9.15 0.30
CA ILE A 38 -10.74 7.92 -0.04
C ILE A 38 -10.86 7.64 -1.54
N GLY A 39 -11.99 7.99 -2.15
CA GLY A 39 -12.14 7.99 -3.60
C GLY A 39 -11.17 8.94 -4.30
N SER A 40 -10.97 10.15 -3.74
CA SER A 40 -9.99 11.12 -4.26
C SER A 40 -8.56 10.61 -4.11
N LEU A 41 -8.21 10.11 -2.92
CA LEU A 41 -6.90 9.51 -2.67
C LEU A 41 -6.64 8.29 -3.58
N LEU A 42 -7.67 7.46 -3.82
CA LEU A 42 -7.58 6.35 -4.78
C LEU A 42 -7.36 6.84 -6.19
N GLY A 43 -8.02 7.92 -6.62
CA GLY A 43 -7.78 8.56 -7.91
C GLY A 43 -6.35 9.08 -8.07
N ASP A 44 -5.79 9.65 -7.00
CA ASP A 44 -4.39 10.09 -6.97
C ASP A 44 -3.39 8.91 -7.00
N LEU A 45 -3.82 7.73 -6.51
CA LEU A 45 -3.01 6.50 -6.44
C LEU A 45 -3.16 5.57 -7.67
N GLN A 46 -4.30 5.63 -8.36
CA GLN A 46 -4.66 4.83 -9.54
C GLN A 46 -4.60 5.68 -10.80
N LEU A 47 -3.42 5.88 -11.35
CA LEU A 47 -3.28 6.17 -12.77
C LEU A 47 -2.08 5.38 -13.27
N ALA A 48 -2.35 4.20 -13.81
CA ALA A 48 -1.80 3.59 -15.02
C ALA A 48 -2.33 2.16 -15.09
N ASP A 49 -2.96 1.79 -16.21
CA ASP A 49 -3.46 0.43 -16.48
C ASP A 49 -2.36 -0.66 -16.37
N GLU A 50 -1.10 -0.25 -16.29
CA GLU A 50 0.08 -1.12 -16.18
C GLU A 50 0.73 -1.14 -14.76
N GLY A 51 0.11 -0.50 -13.77
CA GLY A 51 0.57 -0.57 -12.37
C GLY A 51 1.74 0.35 -12.03
N THR A 52 1.85 1.46 -12.74
CA THR A 52 2.64 2.64 -12.34
C THR A 52 1.70 3.75 -11.85
N THR A 53 2.23 4.73 -11.14
CA THR A 53 1.51 5.93 -10.70
C THR A 53 1.98 7.08 -11.57
N PHE A 54 1.06 7.90 -12.09
CA PHE A 54 1.41 9.06 -12.93
C PHE A 54 2.16 10.15 -12.15
N ASP A 55 2.14 10.10 -10.81
CA ASP A 55 2.91 11.00 -9.96
C ASP A 55 4.15 10.30 -9.35
N PRO A 56 5.37 10.72 -9.74
CA PRO A 56 6.61 10.25 -9.13
C PRO A 56 6.72 10.53 -7.63
N ALA A 57 6.11 11.60 -7.13
CA ALA A 57 6.15 11.97 -5.71
C ALA A 57 5.35 10.96 -4.87
N VAL A 58 4.17 10.57 -5.34
CA VAL A 58 3.33 9.54 -4.72
C VAL A 58 4.01 8.17 -4.77
N TRP A 59 4.76 7.88 -5.83
CA TRP A 59 5.55 6.66 -5.92
C TRP A 59 6.66 6.59 -4.86
N ASP A 60 7.43 7.67 -4.71
CA ASP A 60 8.52 7.71 -3.74
C ASP A 60 8.02 7.69 -2.29
N GLU A 61 6.90 8.34 -1.99
CA GLU A 61 6.26 8.25 -0.68
C GLU A 61 5.84 6.80 -0.34
N ARG A 62 5.27 6.08 -1.31
CA ARG A 62 4.91 4.66 -1.13
C ARG A 62 6.13 3.77 -0.94
N ARG A 63 7.24 4.07 -1.62
CA ARG A 63 8.50 3.35 -1.41
C ARG A 63 9.08 3.60 -0.02
N ASP A 64 8.94 4.79 0.53
CA ASP A 64 9.32 5.08 1.92
C ASP A 64 8.50 4.22 2.89
N PHE A 65 7.17 4.16 2.73
CA PHE A 65 6.32 3.32 3.58
C PHE A 65 6.71 1.84 3.54
N VAL A 66 6.95 1.27 2.35
CA VAL A 66 7.39 -0.13 2.19
C VAL A 66 8.77 -0.35 2.82
N THR A 67 9.71 0.59 2.62
CA THR A 67 11.06 0.51 3.18
C THR A 67 11.02 0.53 4.71
N ARG A 68 10.26 1.45 5.29
CA ARG A 68 10.06 1.54 6.75
C ARG A 68 9.40 0.30 7.31
N ALA A 69 8.41 -0.27 6.61
CA ALA A 69 7.77 -1.52 7.02
C ALA A 69 8.77 -2.68 7.07
N LYS A 70 9.68 -2.79 6.09
CA LYS A 70 10.75 -3.81 6.08
C LYS A 70 11.72 -3.62 7.25
N THR A 71 12.17 -2.39 7.50
CA THR A 71 13.06 -2.09 8.64
C THR A 71 12.40 -2.42 9.98
N TRP A 72 11.10 -2.17 10.12
CA TRP A 72 10.35 -2.52 11.33
C TRP A 72 10.24 -4.03 11.55
N ILE A 73 10.07 -4.82 10.48
CA ILE A 73 9.96 -6.29 10.58
C ILE A 73 11.31 -6.94 10.94
N SER A 74 12.42 -6.37 10.45
CA SER A 74 13.79 -6.86 10.67
C SER A 74 14.41 -6.53 12.05
N ASN A 75 13.78 -5.65 12.85
CA ASN A 75 14.15 -5.40 14.25
C ASN A 75 13.34 -6.26 15.24
#